data_AF-A0A509ECW1-F1
#
_entry.id   AF-A0A509ECW1-F1
#
_cell.length_a   1.000
_cell.length_b   1.000
_cell.length_c   1.000
_cell.angle_alpha   90.00
_cell.angle_beta   90.00
_cell.angle_gamma   90.00
#
_symmetry.space_group_name_H-M   'P 1'
#
loop_
_entity.id
_entity.type
_entity.pdbx_description
1 polymer ?
#
loop_
_entity_poly.entity_id
_entity_poly.type
_entity_poly.pdbx_seq_one_letter_code
_entity_poly.pdbx_strand_id
1 'polypeptide(L)'
;MISFLRRALRPTHSTQNSAAENGTGPLDVLVEVTPRTFDPVLYRLANPDIAEAGADPAAHFKAFGRAEGRLQVNPALLDPASAYRREKFARFAGLLDDSYPCTAFPAMAGTALTLKDYLAESANIDFAPFITEIEAHPERTYLDLGCGLRRRVYRNCLYLEVYPSAAADVIVEPTCSYPIRDGAFDGIGCFAVLEHTRQPWRVAREIHRMLKPGGRIWIDWPFLQPVHGYPSHYFNATREGLSSIFEDLGFRVESAETRPDQGPEQTLAWILRALADRLPLAERARFEALTVGELLREPPQGPLWSDLVGGLDDSTRSMLACGNCLIATKAL
;
A
#
# COMPACT_ATOMS: atom_id res chain seq x y z
N MET A 1 0.52 -12.66 4.61
CA MET A 1 0.99 -11.59 3.71
C MET A 1 1.74 -10.48 4.45
N ILE A 2 1.20 -9.95 5.56
CA ILE A 2 1.85 -8.92 6.41
C ILE A 2 3.26 -9.33 6.91
N SER A 3 3.49 -10.60 7.27
CA SER A 3 4.84 -11.05 7.71
C SER A 3 5.84 -11.22 6.56
N PHE A 4 5.38 -11.39 5.32
CA PHE A 4 6.24 -11.49 4.14
C PHE A 4 6.71 -10.09 3.70
N LEU A 5 5.85 -9.08 3.82
CA LEU A 5 6.14 -7.68 3.47
C LEU A 5 7.21 -7.04 4.39
N ARG A 6 7.20 -7.32 5.70
CA ARG A 6 8.23 -6.82 6.62
C ARG A 6 9.65 -7.33 6.31
N ARG A 7 9.78 -8.48 5.65
CA ARG A 7 11.10 -9.03 5.25
C ARG A 7 11.64 -8.34 3.98
N ALA A 8 10.75 -7.77 3.15
CA ALA A 8 11.09 -7.09 1.88
C ALA A 8 11.58 -5.64 2.07
N LEU A 9 11.28 -5.01 3.21
CA LEU A 9 11.72 -3.65 3.56
C LEU A 9 13.12 -3.57 4.19
N ARG A 10 13.80 -4.70 4.40
CA ARG A 10 15.18 -4.67 4.94
C ARG A 10 16.14 -4.15 3.86
N PRO A 11 16.97 -3.14 4.15
CA PRO A 11 18.02 -2.74 3.24
C PRO A 11 18.95 -3.95 3.00
N THR A 12 19.16 -4.29 1.74
CA THR A 12 20.26 -5.18 1.33
C THR A 12 21.55 -4.50 1.77
N HIS A 13 22.44 -5.18 2.50
CA HIS A 13 23.72 -4.62 2.94
C HIS A 13 24.53 -4.11 1.74
N SER A 14 24.35 -2.84 1.38
CA SER A 14 25.26 -2.07 0.54
C SER A 14 25.82 -0.96 1.41
N THR A 15 27.09 -1.09 1.77
CA THR A 15 27.88 -0.09 2.47
C THR A 15 27.99 1.17 1.63
N GLN A 16 27.04 2.12 1.75
CA GLN A 16 27.18 3.48 1.22
C GLN A 16 26.08 4.42 1.77
N ASN A 17 26.02 4.60 3.10
CA ASN A 17 24.99 5.44 3.74
C ASN A 17 25.45 6.85 4.14
N SER A 18 26.60 7.33 3.63
CA SER A 18 27.08 8.70 3.88
C SER A 18 27.02 9.64 2.67
N ALA A 19 26.56 9.14 1.51
CA ALA A 19 26.50 9.92 0.27
C ALA A 19 25.08 10.44 -0.08
N ALA A 20 24.04 10.01 0.64
CA ALA A 20 22.64 10.22 0.25
C ALA A 20 22.09 11.63 0.52
N GLU A 21 22.66 12.39 1.47
CA GLU A 21 22.22 13.78 1.69
C GLU A 21 22.63 14.72 0.53
N ASN A 22 23.71 14.39 -0.19
CA ASN A 22 24.19 15.13 -1.37
C ASN A 22 24.00 14.35 -2.69
N GLY A 23 23.32 13.20 -2.66
CA GLY A 23 23.14 12.30 -3.79
C GLY A 23 21.83 12.54 -4.56
N THR A 24 21.88 12.33 -5.88
CA THR A 24 20.71 12.41 -6.78
C THR A 24 19.82 11.15 -6.77
N GLY A 25 20.22 10.11 -6.03
CA GLY A 25 19.49 8.83 -5.95
C GLY A 25 18.28 8.83 -5.02
N PRO A 26 17.53 7.71 -4.96
CA PRO A 26 16.41 7.55 -4.03
C PRO A 26 16.88 7.52 -2.57
N LEU A 27 15.97 7.86 -1.66
CA LEU A 27 16.18 7.69 -0.21
C LEU A 27 15.46 6.45 0.29
N ASP A 28 16.14 5.62 1.09
CA ASP A 28 15.47 4.60 1.88
C ASP A 28 14.61 5.27 2.97
N VAL A 29 13.37 4.80 3.10
CA VAL A 29 12.41 5.33 4.10
C VAL A 29 12.77 4.87 5.50
N LEU A 30 13.27 3.64 5.63
CA LEU A 30 13.76 3.07 6.88
C LEU A 30 15.27 2.87 6.80
N VAL A 31 15.99 3.38 7.81
CA VAL A 31 17.45 3.33 7.90
C VAL A 31 17.91 2.59 9.16
N GLU A 32 19.12 2.04 9.10
CA GLU A 32 19.74 1.36 10.23
C GLU A 32 19.96 2.33 11.40
N VAL A 33 19.70 1.83 12.62
CA VAL A 33 19.81 2.62 13.84
C VAL A 33 21.12 2.31 14.55
N THR A 34 21.88 3.36 14.86
CA THR A 34 23.12 3.26 15.64
C THR A 34 22.96 4.03 16.94
N PRO A 35 23.78 3.79 17.98
CA PRO A 35 23.77 4.62 19.19
C PRO A 35 23.99 6.12 18.94
N ARG A 36 24.57 6.50 17.79
CA ARG A 36 24.79 7.90 17.41
C ARG A 36 23.64 8.52 16.63
N THR A 37 22.88 7.71 15.90
CA THR A 37 21.79 8.15 15.01
C THR A 37 20.41 7.89 15.60
N PHE A 38 20.34 7.22 16.75
CA PHE A 38 19.10 6.89 17.43
C PHE A 38 18.28 8.14 17.73
N ASP A 39 17.05 8.13 17.26
CA ASP A 39 16.01 9.09 17.62
C ASP A 39 14.79 8.31 18.14
N PRO A 40 14.31 8.57 19.37
CA PRO A 40 13.22 7.81 19.96
C PRO A 40 11.89 7.97 19.22
N VAL A 41 11.65 9.10 18.56
CA VAL A 41 10.44 9.36 17.78
C VAL A 41 10.51 8.59 16.46
N LEU A 42 11.62 8.71 15.72
CA LEU A 42 11.80 8.00 14.44
C LEU A 42 11.84 6.49 14.63
N TYR A 43 12.42 6.03 15.74
CA TYR A 43 12.45 4.62 16.10
C TYR A 43 11.04 4.10 16.41
N ARG A 44 10.25 4.85 17.19
CA ARG A 44 8.87 4.46 17.50
C ARG A 44 8.00 4.39 16.24
N LEU A 45 8.15 5.35 15.32
CA LEU A 45 7.41 5.36 14.05
C LEU A 45 7.70 4.11 13.19
N ALA A 46 8.95 3.65 13.16
CA ALA A 46 9.34 2.46 12.40
C ALA A 46 9.00 1.13 13.08
N ASN A 47 8.67 1.14 14.38
CA ASN A 47 8.44 -0.07 15.18
C ASN A 47 7.09 0.00 15.92
N PRO A 48 5.96 -0.24 15.22
CA PRO A 48 4.62 -0.12 15.80
C PRO A 48 4.38 -1.02 17.03
N ASP A 49 5.04 -2.17 17.10
CA ASP A 49 4.97 -3.09 18.25
C ASP A 49 5.46 -2.43 19.56
N ILE A 50 6.44 -1.54 19.46
CA ILE A 50 6.97 -0.79 20.60
C ILE A 50 5.99 0.31 21.03
N ALA A 51 5.34 0.95 20.06
CA ALA A 51 4.31 1.95 20.32
C ALA A 51 3.08 1.32 20.99
N GLU A 52 2.63 0.17 20.48
CA GLU A 52 1.47 -0.57 21.00
C GLU A 52 1.72 -1.10 22.42
N ALA A 53 2.92 -1.64 22.68
CA ALA A 53 3.31 -2.09 24.02
C ALA A 53 3.53 -0.94 25.03
N GLY A 54 3.49 0.32 24.58
CA GLY A 54 3.80 1.48 25.41
C GLY A 54 5.24 1.48 25.94
N ALA A 55 6.14 0.76 25.29
CA ALA A 55 7.51 0.57 25.74
C ALA A 55 8.37 1.84 25.50
N ASP A 56 9.36 2.04 26.38
CA ASP A 56 10.35 3.10 26.19
C ASP A 56 11.28 2.77 25.00
N PRO A 57 11.33 3.60 23.94
CA PRO A 57 12.12 3.30 22.75
C PRO A 57 13.61 3.16 23.02
N ALA A 58 14.17 3.98 23.91
CA ALA A 58 15.60 4.00 24.19
C ALA A 58 16.03 2.75 24.99
N ALA A 59 15.24 2.39 26.00
CA ALA A 59 15.42 1.16 26.76
C ALA A 59 15.28 -0.07 25.86
N HIS A 60 14.26 -0.11 25.00
CA HIS A 60 14.08 -1.21 24.04
C HIS A 60 15.25 -1.33 23.06
N PHE A 61 15.67 -0.23 22.44
CA PHE A 61 16.77 -0.25 21.49
C PHE A 61 18.07 -0.75 22.13
N LYS A 62 18.37 -0.28 23.35
CA LYS A 62 19.56 -0.69 24.11
C LYS A 62 19.52 -2.17 24.50
N ALA A 63 18.38 -2.67 24.93
CA ALA A 63 18.24 -4.04 25.43
C ALA A 63 18.12 -5.08 24.32
N PHE A 64 17.35 -4.77 23.26
CA PHE A 64 16.95 -5.73 22.22
C PHE A 64 17.18 -5.19 20.81
N GLY A 65 16.74 -3.94 20.55
CA GLY A 65 16.61 -3.42 19.20
C GLY A 65 17.89 -3.41 18.38
N ARG A 66 19.05 -3.18 19.01
CA ARG A 66 20.36 -3.28 18.34
C ARG A 66 20.68 -4.70 17.87
N ALA A 67 20.43 -5.70 18.71
CA ALA A 67 20.69 -7.10 18.38
C ALA A 67 19.71 -7.64 17.32
N GLU A 68 18.47 -7.12 17.33
CA GLU A 68 17.42 -7.46 16.37
C GLU A 68 17.60 -6.79 14.99
N GLY A 69 18.50 -5.80 14.88
CA GLY A 69 18.69 -5.00 13.68
C GLY A 69 17.47 -4.12 13.36
N ARG A 70 16.84 -3.54 14.40
CA ARG A 70 15.68 -2.65 14.23
C ARG A 70 16.08 -1.37 13.48
N LEU A 71 15.16 -0.89 12.66
CA LEU A 71 15.31 0.31 11.83
C LEU A 71 14.59 1.50 12.47
N GLN A 72 14.86 2.72 11.98
CA GLN A 72 14.10 3.93 12.26
C GLN A 72 13.72 4.63 10.95
N VAL A 73 12.73 5.52 10.99
CA VAL A 73 12.41 6.38 9.85
C VAL A 73 13.61 7.28 9.52
N ASN A 74 13.90 7.44 8.23
CA ASN A 74 14.96 8.32 7.77
C ASN A 74 14.66 9.79 8.16
N PRO A 75 15.53 10.46 8.94
CA PRO A 75 15.28 11.81 9.42
C PRO A 75 15.07 12.82 8.29
N ALA A 76 15.71 12.62 7.14
CA ALA A 76 15.57 13.50 5.98
C ALA A 76 14.13 13.58 5.44
N LEU A 77 13.27 12.60 5.76
CA LEU A 77 11.87 12.56 5.32
C LEU A 77 10.92 13.32 6.24
N LEU A 78 11.31 13.52 7.51
CA LEU A 78 10.47 14.16 8.51
C LEU A 78 10.98 15.54 8.95
N ASP A 79 12.28 15.81 8.84
CA ASP A 79 12.86 17.12 9.14
C ASP A 79 12.48 18.15 8.05
N PRO A 80 11.67 19.19 8.37
CA PRO A 80 11.34 20.25 7.43
C PRO A 80 12.56 21.04 6.93
N ALA A 81 13.66 21.03 7.71
CA ALA A 81 14.92 21.65 7.37
C ALA A 81 15.84 20.73 6.54
N SER A 82 15.40 19.54 6.13
CA SER A 82 16.21 18.72 5.23
C SER A 82 16.23 19.30 3.81
N ALA A 83 17.37 19.19 3.14
CA ALA A 83 17.50 19.60 1.74
C ALA A 83 16.52 18.82 0.85
N TYR A 84 16.35 17.52 1.14
CA TYR A 84 15.42 16.65 0.42
C TYR A 84 13.99 17.21 0.41
N ARG A 85 13.44 17.57 1.58
CA ARG A 85 12.06 18.08 1.67
C ARG A 85 11.90 19.43 1.01
N ARG A 86 12.87 20.34 1.19
CA ARG A 86 12.83 21.66 0.54
C ARG A 86 12.83 21.54 -0.98
N GLU A 87 13.71 20.72 -1.53
CA GLU A 87 13.80 20.49 -2.98
C GLU A 87 12.53 19.85 -3.53
N LYS A 88 12.00 18.84 -2.82
CA LYS A 88 10.76 18.16 -3.21
C LYS A 88 9.57 19.11 -3.14
N PHE A 89 9.45 19.88 -2.07
CA PHE A 89 8.41 20.89 -1.94
C PHE A 89 8.50 21.95 -3.06
N ALA A 90 9.69 22.49 -3.31
CA ALA A 90 9.90 23.46 -4.39
C ALA A 90 9.52 22.91 -5.78
N ARG A 91 9.74 21.60 -6.00
CA ARG A 91 9.37 20.93 -7.26
C ARG A 91 7.86 20.76 -7.43
N PHE A 92 7.12 20.48 -6.36
CA PHE A 92 5.73 20.05 -6.44
C PHE A 92 4.69 21.06 -5.95
N ALA A 93 5.07 22.08 -5.18
CA ALA A 93 4.12 23.05 -4.62
C ALA A 93 3.29 23.75 -5.72
N GLY A 94 3.90 24.03 -6.87
CA GLY A 94 3.22 24.61 -8.03
C GLY A 94 2.25 23.66 -8.76
N LEU A 95 2.18 22.38 -8.36
CA LEU A 95 1.25 21.39 -8.93
C LEU A 95 0.02 21.15 -8.05
N LEU A 96 0.06 21.58 -6.79
CA LEU A 96 -1.09 21.47 -5.87
C LEU A 96 -2.06 22.63 -6.10
N ASP A 97 -3.36 22.39 -6.11
CA ASP A 97 -4.33 23.46 -6.33
C ASP A 97 -4.50 24.39 -5.11
N ASP A 98 -5.20 25.52 -5.31
CA ASP A 98 -5.33 26.58 -4.30
C ASP A 98 -6.20 26.18 -3.09
N SER A 99 -6.95 25.08 -3.18
CA SER A 99 -7.69 24.53 -2.03
C SER A 99 -6.74 23.97 -0.96
N TYR A 100 -5.45 23.89 -1.29
CA TYR A 100 -4.46 23.20 -0.49
C TYR A 100 -3.20 24.02 -0.22
N PRO A 101 -3.33 25.15 0.51
CA PRO A 101 -2.17 25.96 0.86
C PRO A 101 -1.27 25.19 1.84
N CYS A 102 -0.07 24.88 1.39
CA CYS A 102 0.99 24.31 2.23
C CYS A 102 2.29 25.07 2.00
N THR A 103 3.14 25.12 3.04
CA THR A 103 4.46 25.77 2.99
C THR A 103 5.61 24.78 3.11
N ALA A 104 5.31 23.51 3.35
CA ALA A 104 6.24 22.38 3.40
C ALA A 104 5.46 21.06 3.26
N PHE A 105 6.18 19.96 2.98
CA PHE A 105 5.66 18.61 3.16
C PHE A 105 5.89 18.11 4.60
N PRO A 106 5.05 17.19 5.14
CA PRO A 106 3.89 16.65 4.47
C PRO A 106 2.75 17.67 4.57
N ALA A 107 2.06 17.89 3.46
CA ALA A 107 0.86 18.71 3.48
C ALA A 107 -0.32 17.86 3.98
N MET A 108 -1.24 18.45 4.75
CA MET A 108 -2.38 17.75 5.35
C MET A 108 -3.71 18.39 4.92
N ALA A 109 -4.61 17.60 4.32
CA ALA A 109 -5.96 18.01 3.91
C ALA A 109 -6.97 17.38 4.86
N GLY A 110 -7.41 18.14 5.87
CA GLY A 110 -8.48 17.71 6.76
C GLY A 110 -8.09 16.68 7.82
N THR A 111 -9.10 15.98 8.37
CA THR A 111 -8.93 15.02 9.46
C THR A 111 -8.55 13.65 8.88
N ALA A 112 -7.26 13.45 8.66
CA ALA A 112 -6.69 12.22 8.12
C ALA A 112 -7.02 10.98 8.97
N LEU A 113 -7.13 9.81 8.32
CA LEU A 113 -7.20 8.53 9.02
C LEU A 113 -5.92 8.31 9.82
N THR A 114 -6.02 7.69 10.99
CA THR A 114 -4.83 7.42 11.80
C THR A 114 -4.26 6.06 11.45
N LEU A 115 -2.93 5.91 11.52
CA LEU A 115 -2.29 4.61 11.34
C LEU A 115 -2.77 3.58 12.39
N LYS A 116 -3.27 4.04 13.54
CA LYS A 116 -3.87 3.20 14.59
C LYS A 116 -5.11 2.44 14.11
N ASP A 117 -5.80 2.98 13.12
CA ASP A 117 -6.99 2.35 12.53
C ASP A 117 -6.60 1.26 11.51
N TYR A 118 -5.34 1.26 11.05
CA TYR A 118 -4.77 0.22 10.20
C TYR A 118 -4.10 -0.86 11.05
N LEU A 119 -4.51 -2.13 10.89
CA LEU A 119 -3.89 -3.28 11.56
C LEU A 119 -2.37 -3.40 11.25
N ALA A 120 -1.96 -2.92 10.08
CA ALA A 120 -0.59 -2.64 9.70
C ALA A 120 -0.60 -1.71 8.49
N GLU A 121 0.38 -0.82 8.38
CA GLU A 121 0.58 0.00 7.18
C GLU A 121 0.75 -0.89 5.96
N SER A 122 0.08 -0.56 4.83
CA SER A 122 0.35 -1.27 3.59
C SER A 122 1.78 -0.98 3.16
N ALA A 123 2.62 -2.01 3.17
CA ALA A 123 3.96 -1.95 2.61
C ALA A 123 3.87 -2.43 1.16
N ASN A 124 3.87 -1.48 0.22
CA ASN A 124 3.72 -1.80 -1.19
C ASN A 124 5.10 -2.10 -1.80
N ILE A 125 5.20 -3.21 -2.54
CA ILE A 125 6.42 -3.59 -3.25
C ILE A 125 6.65 -2.60 -4.40
N ASP A 126 7.92 -2.30 -4.69
CA ASP A 126 8.31 -1.46 -5.83
C ASP A 126 7.78 -2.08 -7.14
N PHE A 127 6.96 -1.33 -7.89
CA PHE A 127 6.52 -1.76 -9.22
C PHE A 127 7.59 -1.40 -10.25
N ALA A 128 8.41 -2.40 -10.63
CA ALA A 128 9.63 -2.17 -11.40
C ALA A 128 9.47 -1.28 -12.65
N PRO A 129 8.46 -1.46 -13.54
CA PRO A 129 8.32 -0.59 -14.70
C PRO A 129 8.09 0.90 -14.37
N PHE A 130 7.35 1.19 -13.29
CA PHE A 130 7.13 2.56 -12.83
C PHE A 130 8.42 3.16 -12.25
N ILE A 131 9.14 2.38 -11.44
CA ILE A 131 10.42 2.80 -10.89
C ILE A 131 11.46 3.05 -11.99
N THR A 132 11.54 2.17 -12.99
CA THR A 132 12.43 2.35 -14.14
C THR A 132 12.11 3.64 -14.91
N GLU A 133 10.84 3.97 -15.11
CA GLU A 133 10.44 5.23 -15.74
C GLU A 133 10.85 6.45 -14.90
N ILE A 134 10.64 6.40 -13.57
CA ILE A 134 11.04 7.47 -12.65
C ILE A 134 12.56 7.71 -12.72
N GLU A 135 13.35 6.63 -12.68
CA GLU A 135 14.81 6.69 -12.70
C GLU A 135 15.37 7.15 -14.05
N ALA A 136 14.74 6.74 -15.15
CA ALA A 136 15.15 7.11 -16.50
C ALA A 136 14.89 8.59 -16.84
N HIS A 137 13.94 9.23 -16.16
CA HIS A 137 13.45 10.58 -16.48
C HIS A 137 13.42 11.49 -15.24
N PRO A 138 14.59 11.88 -14.69
CA PRO A 138 14.69 12.73 -13.51
C PRO A 138 14.13 14.15 -13.69
N GLU A 139 13.92 14.59 -14.93
CA GLU A 139 13.30 15.87 -15.31
C GLU A 139 11.77 15.84 -15.27
N ARG A 140 11.15 14.66 -15.40
CA ARG A 140 9.68 14.49 -15.39
C ARG A 140 9.12 14.47 -13.97
N THR A 141 7.81 14.55 -13.86
CA THR A 141 7.07 14.60 -12.58
C THR A 141 6.11 13.43 -12.50
N TYR A 142 6.19 12.67 -11.41
CA TYR A 142 5.36 11.49 -11.17
C TYR A 142 4.53 11.62 -9.90
N LEU A 143 3.43 10.89 -9.84
CA LEU A 143 2.62 10.69 -8.64
C LEU A 143 2.54 9.22 -8.29
N ASP A 144 2.75 8.88 -7.03
CA ASP A 144 2.39 7.60 -6.42
C ASP A 144 1.12 7.82 -5.58
N LEU A 145 -0.01 7.42 -6.15
CA LEU A 145 -1.34 7.62 -5.58
C LEU A 145 -1.68 6.45 -4.65
N GLY A 146 -1.78 6.72 -3.34
CA GLY A 146 -1.94 5.72 -2.29
C GLY A 146 -0.64 4.96 -2.04
N CYS A 147 0.41 5.71 -1.69
CA CYS A 147 1.77 5.17 -1.67
C CYS A 147 2.02 4.11 -0.59
N GLY A 148 1.24 4.12 0.49
CA GLY A 148 1.52 3.36 1.70
C GLY A 148 2.93 3.62 2.24
N LEU A 149 3.52 2.61 2.86
CA LEU A 149 4.93 2.62 3.23
C LEU A 149 5.77 2.11 2.06
N ARG A 150 6.52 3.00 1.43
CA ARG A 150 7.51 2.62 0.41
C ARG A 150 8.85 2.26 1.05
N ARG A 151 9.59 1.37 0.39
CA ARG A 151 10.99 1.11 0.76
C ARG A 151 11.86 2.32 0.47
N ARG A 152 11.67 2.90 -0.72
CA ARG A 152 12.45 4.03 -1.24
C ARG A 152 11.53 5.11 -1.79
N VAL A 153 11.95 6.36 -1.65
CA VAL A 153 11.26 7.52 -2.22
C VAL A 153 12.18 8.31 -3.15
N TYR A 154 11.58 8.85 -4.21
CA TYR A 154 12.27 9.50 -5.32
C TYR A 154 11.99 11.01 -5.33
N ARG A 155 12.98 11.81 -5.75
CA ARG A 155 12.89 13.29 -5.74
C ARG A 155 11.92 13.85 -6.78
N ASN A 156 11.71 13.10 -7.87
CA ASN A 156 10.83 13.44 -8.98
C ASN A 156 9.47 12.71 -8.91
N CYS A 157 9.14 12.09 -7.77
CA CYS A 157 7.83 11.49 -7.50
C CYS A 157 7.20 12.13 -6.26
N LEU A 158 5.94 12.54 -6.36
CA LEU A 158 5.11 12.98 -5.24
C LEU A 158 4.36 11.77 -4.67
N TYR A 159 4.34 11.62 -3.34
CA TYR A 159 3.70 10.50 -2.68
C TYR A 159 2.45 10.98 -1.95
N LEU A 160 1.29 10.44 -2.32
CA LEU A 160 -0.01 10.82 -1.76
C LEU A 160 -0.62 9.66 -0.99
N GLU A 161 -1.14 9.92 0.20
CA GLU A 161 -1.78 8.91 1.06
C GLU A 161 -3.00 9.48 1.79
N VAL A 162 -3.85 8.62 2.38
CA VAL A 162 -5.00 9.02 3.21
C VAL A 162 -4.73 8.96 4.72
N TYR A 163 -3.52 8.53 5.09
CA TYR A 163 -3.00 8.42 6.45
C TYR A 163 -1.53 8.88 6.49
N PRO A 164 -0.98 9.22 7.68
CA PRO A 164 0.36 9.80 7.79
C PRO A 164 1.49 8.75 7.69
N SER A 165 1.70 8.21 6.47
CA SER A 165 2.85 7.38 6.13
C SER A 165 4.16 8.15 6.21
N ALA A 166 5.24 7.48 6.62
CA ALA A 166 6.60 8.04 6.58
C ALA A 166 7.08 8.34 5.14
N ALA A 167 6.45 7.74 4.12
CA ALA A 167 6.76 7.98 2.72
C ALA A 167 5.93 9.12 2.10
N ALA A 168 4.84 9.55 2.73
CA ALA A 168 3.88 10.48 2.15
C ALA A 168 4.37 11.95 2.19
N ASP A 169 4.13 12.67 1.10
CA ASP A 169 4.30 14.11 0.99
C ASP A 169 2.97 14.86 1.10
N VAL A 170 1.87 14.25 0.67
CA VAL A 170 0.54 14.84 0.68
C VAL A 170 -0.44 13.84 1.30
N ILE A 171 -1.19 14.30 2.30
CA ILE A 171 -2.16 13.48 3.01
C ILE A 171 -3.55 14.07 2.80
N VAL A 172 -4.47 13.26 2.27
CA VAL A 172 -5.81 13.69 1.86
C VAL A 172 -6.91 12.89 2.52
N GLU A 173 -8.12 13.42 2.55
CA GLU A 173 -9.30 12.63 2.88
C GLU A 173 -9.65 11.66 1.72
N PRO A 174 -10.20 10.46 2.00
CA PRO A 174 -10.54 9.44 1.00
C PRO A 174 -11.81 9.80 0.19
N THR A 175 -11.87 11.00 -0.38
CA THR A 175 -13.03 11.57 -1.09
C THR A 175 -13.07 11.23 -2.57
N CYS A 176 -12.03 10.55 -3.09
CA CYS A 176 -11.80 10.31 -4.52
C CYS A 176 -11.68 11.62 -5.33
N SER A 177 -11.16 12.69 -4.69
CA SER A 177 -10.75 13.95 -5.30
C SER A 177 -9.44 14.37 -4.68
N TYR A 178 -8.55 14.94 -5.51
CA TYR A 178 -7.18 15.21 -5.09
C TYR A 178 -6.82 16.68 -5.31
N PRO A 179 -6.10 17.32 -4.36
CA PRO A 179 -5.73 18.72 -4.42
C PRO A 179 -4.58 18.98 -5.40
N ILE A 180 -4.74 18.52 -6.62
CA ILE A 180 -3.74 18.50 -7.68
C ILE A 180 -4.34 19.22 -8.89
N ARG A 181 -3.57 20.10 -9.53
CA ARG A 181 -3.97 20.81 -10.76
C ARG A 181 -4.09 19.87 -11.96
N ASP A 182 -4.88 20.28 -12.94
CA ASP A 182 -4.99 19.59 -14.23
C ASP A 182 -3.63 19.53 -14.92
N GLY A 183 -3.30 18.41 -15.57
CA GLY A 183 -2.06 18.28 -16.34
C GLY A 183 -0.78 18.43 -15.50
N ALA A 184 -0.81 18.06 -14.23
CA ALA A 184 0.32 18.17 -13.31
C ALA A 184 1.45 17.17 -13.62
N PHE A 185 1.12 15.91 -13.93
CA PHE A 185 2.08 14.81 -13.93
C PHE A 185 2.33 14.20 -15.32
N ASP A 186 3.55 13.76 -15.55
CA ASP A 186 3.95 12.98 -16.72
C ASP A 186 3.59 11.49 -16.57
N GLY A 187 3.44 11.02 -15.33
CA GLY A 187 2.98 9.67 -15.06
C GLY A 187 2.43 9.46 -13.67
N ILE A 188 1.51 8.50 -13.52
CA ILE A 188 0.86 8.18 -12.24
C ILE A 188 0.91 6.67 -11.99
N GLY A 189 1.48 6.28 -10.85
CA GLY A 189 1.36 4.95 -10.27
C GLY A 189 0.19 4.89 -9.28
N CYS A 190 -0.57 3.81 -9.28
CA CYS A 190 -1.71 3.61 -8.38
C CYS A 190 -1.78 2.12 -8.03
N PHE A 191 -1.33 1.76 -6.84
CA PHE A 191 -1.03 0.36 -6.52
C PHE A 191 -1.80 -0.17 -5.31
N ALA A 192 -2.65 -1.17 -5.54
CA ALA A 192 -3.54 -1.73 -4.51
C ALA A 192 -4.38 -0.66 -3.79
N VAL A 193 -4.99 0.24 -4.57
CA VAL A 193 -5.75 1.41 -4.06
C VAL A 193 -7.19 1.42 -4.53
N LEU A 194 -7.44 1.10 -5.80
CA LEU A 194 -8.77 1.26 -6.41
C LEU A 194 -9.82 0.35 -5.74
N GLU A 195 -9.42 -0.83 -5.27
CA GLU A 195 -10.23 -1.74 -4.48
C GLU A 195 -10.70 -1.15 -3.16
N HIS A 196 -9.95 -0.21 -2.58
CA HIS A 196 -10.26 0.43 -1.30
C HIS A 196 -11.08 1.71 -1.47
N THR A 197 -11.43 2.07 -2.71
CA THR A 197 -12.22 3.27 -3.01
C THR A 197 -13.69 2.94 -3.21
N ARG A 198 -14.58 3.80 -2.71
CA ARG A 198 -16.03 3.67 -2.94
C ARG A 198 -16.44 3.96 -4.38
N GLN A 199 -15.62 4.73 -5.10
CA GLN A 199 -15.91 5.24 -6.43
C GLN A 199 -14.64 5.17 -7.31
N PRO A 200 -14.15 3.97 -7.68
CA PRO A 200 -12.89 3.85 -8.41
C PRO A 200 -12.92 4.58 -9.77
N TRP A 201 -14.11 4.78 -10.34
CA TRP A 201 -14.31 5.43 -11.62
C TRP A 201 -14.10 6.93 -11.50
N ARG A 202 -14.38 7.50 -10.31
CA ARG A 202 -14.04 8.88 -9.98
C ARG A 202 -12.52 9.04 -9.82
N VAL A 203 -11.86 8.08 -9.18
CA VAL A 203 -10.39 8.06 -9.09
C VAL A 203 -9.76 7.97 -10.48
N ALA A 204 -10.26 7.10 -11.37
CA ALA A 204 -9.79 7.02 -12.75
C ALA A 204 -9.92 8.34 -13.52
N ARG A 205 -11.05 9.06 -13.34
CA ARG A 205 -11.23 10.41 -13.93
C ARG A 205 -10.25 11.43 -13.36
N GLU A 206 -9.96 11.39 -12.07
CA GLU A 206 -8.94 12.25 -11.47
C GLU A 206 -7.54 11.92 -11.99
N ILE A 207 -7.18 10.63 -12.12
CA ILE A 207 -5.93 10.19 -12.74
C ILE A 207 -5.80 10.78 -14.14
N HIS A 208 -6.86 10.67 -14.96
CA HIS A 208 -6.89 11.28 -16.29
C HIS A 208 -6.71 12.82 -16.22
N ARG A 209 -7.43 13.51 -15.34
CA ARG A 209 -7.37 14.98 -15.18
C ARG A 209 -5.97 15.46 -14.77
N MET A 210 -5.33 14.76 -13.83
CA MET A 210 -4.02 15.12 -13.30
C MET A 210 -2.87 14.82 -14.27
N LEU A 211 -3.08 14.00 -15.29
CA LEU A 211 -2.07 13.68 -16.29
C LEU A 211 -1.96 14.76 -17.36
N LYS A 212 -0.72 15.05 -17.76
CA LYS A 212 -0.43 15.79 -18.99
C LYS A 212 -0.89 14.97 -20.21
N PRO A 213 -1.20 15.63 -21.34
CA PRO A 213 -1.40 14.92 -22.60
C PRO A 213 -0.20 14.02 -22.93
N GLY A 214 -0.46 12.73 -23.18
CA GLY A 214 0.57 11.72 -23.43
C GLY A 214 1.21 11.10 -22.18
N GLY A 215 0.76 11.49 -20.98
CA GLY A 215 1.22 10.88 -19.73
C GLY A 215 0.78 9.42 -19.58
N ARG A 216 1.50 8.66 -18.74
CA ARG A 216 1.34 7.20 -18.60
C ARG A 216 0.82 6.80 -17.22
N ILE A 217 0.18 5.63 -17.14
CA ILE A 217 -0.32 5.06 -15.89
C ILE A 217 0.26 3.67 -15.64
N TRP A 218 0.46 3.35 -14.37
CA TRP A 218 0.80 2.00 -13.90
C TRP A 218 -0.12 1.64 -12.75
N ILE A 219 -0.89 0.57 -12.93
CA ILE A 219 -1.95 0.19 -12.00
C ILE A 219 -1.87 -1.30 -11.75
N ASP A 220 -1.97 -1.69 -10.49
CA ASP A 220 -2.39 -3.03 -10.10
C ASP A 220 -3.68 -2.96 -9.28
N TRP A 221 -4.54 -3.97 -9.47
CA TRP A 221 -5.85 -4.06 -8.85
C TRP A 221 -6.11 -5.55 -8.58
N PRO A 222 -6.45 -5.96 -7.34
CA PRO A 222 -6.71 -7.35 -7.00
C PRO A 222 -7.91 -7.93 -7.77
N PHE A 223 -7.83 -9.24 -8.08
CA PHE A 223 -8.93 -10.00 -8.68
C PHE A 223 -9.49 -11.09 -7.75
N LEU A 224 -8.75 -12.17 -7.51
CA LEU A 224 -9.20 -13.32 -6.71
C LEU A 224 -8.67 -13.29 -5.27
N GLN A 225 -8.57 -12.09 -4.68
CA GLN A 225 -8.11 -11.95 -3.30
C GLN A 225 -9.30 -11.92 -2.33
N PRO A 226 -9.20 -12.58 -1.15
CA PRO A 226 -10.18 -12.44 -0.07
C PRO A 226 -10.41 -10.97 0.32
N VAL A 227 -11.58 -10.64 0.87
CA VAL A 227 -11.86 -9.27 1.35
C VAL A 227 -10.88 -8.90 2.46
N HIS A 228 -10.25 -7.73 2.37
CA HIS A 228 -9.19 -7.32 3.29
C HIS A 228 -9.06 -5.80 3.45
N GLY A 229 -8.15 -5.35 4.31
CA GLY A 229 -7.78 -3.93 4.44
C GLY A 229 -8.75 -3.07 5.25
N TYR A 230 -8.31 -1.85 5.55
CA TYR A 230 -9.05 -0.81 6.28
C TYR A 230 -9.10 0.48 5.42
N PRO A 231 -10.16 1.32 5.51
CA PRO A 231 -11.39 1.10 6.25
C PRO A 231 -12.29 0.02 5.62
N SER A 232 -12.11 -0.30 4.34
CA SER A 232 -12.88 -1.34 3.64
C SER A 232 -12.22 -1.73 2.31
N HIS A 233 -12.63 -2.88 1.75
CA HIS A 233 -12.35 -3.31 0.38
C HIS A 233 -13.69 -3.47 -0.34
N TYR A 234 -13.86 -2.70 -1.40
CA TYR A 234 -15.11 -2.53 -2.15
C TYR A 234 -15.13 -3.29 -3.47
N PHE A 235 -14.01 -3.37 -4.18
CA PHE A 235 -13.99 -3.87 -5.56
C PHE A 235 -12.77 -4.74 -5.86
N ASN A 236 -13.01 -5.90 -6.46
CA ASN A 236 -12.01 -6.62 -7.24
C ASN A 236 -12.24 -6.38 -8.73
N ALA A 237 -11.19 -6.41 -9.54
CA ALA A 237 -11.27 -6.20 -10.98
C ALA A 237 -10.75 -7.42 -11.76
N THR A 238 -11.49 -7.85 -12.79
CA THR A 238 -10.88 -8.63 -13.86
C THR A 238 -9.99 -7.73 -14.71
N ARG A 239 -9.21 -8.33 -15.61
CA ARG A 239 -8.42 -7.58 -16.58
C ARG A 239 -9.29 -6.68 -17.45
N GLU A 240 -10.40 -7.21 -17.95
CA GLU A 240 -11.35 -6.50 -18.82
C GLU A 240 -12.04 -5.36 -18.06
N GLY A 241 -12.40 -5.59 -16.79
CA GLY A 241 -12.96 -4.56 -15.92
C GLY A 241 -11.96 -3.42 -15.69
N LEU A 242 -10.69 -3.73 -15.42
CA LEU A 242 -9.63 -2.73 -15.29
C LEU A 242 -9.42 -1.96 -16.61
N SER A 243 -9.23 -2.66 -17.72
CA SER A 243 -8.94 -2.03 -19.03
C SER A 243 -10.07 -1.13 -19.50
N SER A 244 -11.33 -1.60 -19.45
CA SER A 244 -12.48 -0.84 -19.95
C SER A 244 -12.64 0.53 -19.27
N ILE A 245 -12.42 0.62 -17.96
CA ILE A 245 -12.51 1.89 -17.21
C ILE A 245 -11.57 2.96 -17.79
N PHE A 246 -10.35 2.58 -18.20
CA PHE A 246 -9.37 3.51 -18.75
C PHE A 246 -9.53 3.72 -20.26
N GLU A 247 -9.95 2.70 -21.01
CA GLU A 247 -10.27 2.83 -22.44
C GLU A 247 -11.44 3.82 -22.65
N ASP A 248 -12.47 3.78 -21.80
CA ASP A 248 -13.59 4.72 -21.82
C ASP A 248 -13.15 6.18 -21.55
N LEU A 249 -11.98 6.37 -20.92
CA LEU A 249 -11.34 7.67 -20.71
C LEU A 249 -10.36 8.04 -21.84
N GLY A 250 -10.25 7.23 -22.89
CA GLY A 250 -9.40 7.48 -24.04
C GLY A 250 -7.96 7.01 -23.90
N PHE A 251 -7.62 6.22 -22.88
CA PHE A 251 -6.31 5.60 -22.78
C PHE A 251 -6.15 4.49 -23.82
N ARG A 252 -4.98 4.42 -24.45
CA ARG A 252 -4.54 3.26 -25.22
C ARG A 252 -3.85 2.29 -24.27
N VAL A 253 -4.47 1.15 -23.97
CA VAL A 253 -3.88 0.10 -23.14
C VAL A 253 -2.70 -0.54 -23.86
N GLU A 254 -1.49 -0.35 -23.33
CA GLU A 254 -0.26 -0.92 -23.92
C GLU A 254 -0.07 -2.39 -23.54
N SER A 255 -0.45 -2.76 -22.32
CA SER A 255 -0.40 -4.11 -21.77
C SER A 255 -1.36 -4.21 -20.60
N ALA A 256 -2.01 -5.37 -20.47
CA ALA A 256 -2.76 -5.78 -19.30
C ALA A 256 -2.47 -7.27 -19.09
N GLU A 257 -1.65 -7.58 -18.09
CA GLU A 257 -1.03 -8.90 -17.90
C GLU A 257 -1.11 -9.33 -16.44
N THR A 258 -1.03 -10.65 -16.21
CA THR A 258 -0.91 -11.22 -14.87
C THR A 258 0.58 -11.36 -14.56
N ARG A 259 1.05 -10.72 -13.50
CA ARG A 259 2.46 -10.76 -13.10
C ARG A 259 2.79 -12.00 -12.27
N PRO A 260 4.07 -12.39 -12.12
CA PRO A 260 4.47 -13.57 -11.35
C PRO A 260 4.01 -13.56 -9.88
N ASP A 261 3.81 -12.39 -9.29
CA ASP A 261 3.30 -12.19 -7.94
C ASP A 261 1.77 -12.19 -7.84
N GLN A 262 1.07 -12.35 -8.97
CA GLN A 262 -0.38 -12.34 -9.11
C GLN A 262 -0.93 -13.71 -9.57
N GLY A 263 -0.15 -14.77 -9.36
CA GLY A 263 -0.49 -16.13 -9.74
C GLY A 263 -1.62 -16.75 -8.89
N PRO A 264 -2.19 -17.87 -9.35
CA PRO A 264 -3.22 -18.59 -8.59
C PRO A 264 -2.67 -19.14 -7.27
N GLU A 265 -1.37 -19.41 -7.16
CA GLU A 265 -0.74 -19.94 -5.95
C GLU A 265 -0.85 -18.97 -4.77
N GLN A 266 -0.83 -17.65 -5.00
CA GLN A 266 -1.03 -16.64 -3.96
C GLN A 266 -2.47 -16.69 -3.45
N THR A 267 -3.43 -16.79 -4.36
CA THR A 267 -4.85 -16.93 -4.02
C THR A 267 -5.11 -18.20 -3.22
N LEU A 268 -4.62 -19.34 -3.70
CA LEU A 268 -4.77 -20.63 -3.03
C LEU A 268 -4.13 -20.60 -1.64
N ALA A 269 -2.88 -20.15 -1.54
CA ALA A 269 -2.18 -20.08 -0.26
C ALA A 269 -2.90 -19.15 0.73
N TRP A 270 -3.46 -18.04 0.27
CA TRP A 270 -4.20 -17.12 1.13
C TRP A 270 -5.50 -17.76 1.61
N ILE A 271 -6.35 -18.25 0.72
CA ILE A 271 -7.65 -18.84 1.08
C ILE A 271 -7.45 -20.02 2.04
N LEU A 272 -6.56 -20.96 1.70
CA LEU A 272 -6.33 -22.16 2.50
C LEU A 272 -5.78 -21.80 3.89
N ARG A 273 -4.85 -20.86 3.99
CA ARG A 273 -4.29 -20.43 5.27
C ARG A 273 -5.31 -19.65 6.10
N ALA A 274 -6.04 -18.74 5.48
CA ALA A 274 -7.06 -17.95 6.16
C ALA A 274 -8.17 -18.83 6.74
N LEU A 275 -8.54 -19.90 6.02
CA LEU A 275 -9.45 -20.93 6.50
C LEU A 275 -8.82 -21.72 7.66
N ALA A 276 -7.65 -22.33 7.45
CA ALA A 276 -7.00 -23.17 8.46
C ALA A 276 -6.74 -22.46 9.80
N ASP A 277 -6.28 -21.21 9.74
CA ASP A 277 -5.94 -20.42 10.93
C ASP A 277 -7.16 -20.04 11.79
N ARG A 278 -8.37 -20.21 11.27
CA ARG A 278 -9.63 -19.83 11.91
C ARG A 278 -10.55 -21.01 12.21
N LEU A 279 -10.13 -22.23 11.85
CA LEU A 279 -10.79 -23.45 12.27
C LEU A 279 -10.42 -23.79 13.71
N PRO A 280 -11.33 -24.40 14.50
CA PRO A 280 -10.94 -24.99 15.77
C PRO A 280 -9.91 -26.12 15.56
N LEU A 281 -9.15 -26.45 16.62
CA LEU A 281 -7.95 -27.29 16.51
C LEU A 281 -8.18 -28.65 15.84
N ALA A 282 -9.31 -29.30 16.12
CA ALA A 282 -9.62 -30.62 15.56
C ALA A 282 -9.94 -30.54 14.06
N GLU A 283 -10.74 -29.56 13.66
CA GLU A 283 -11.13 -29.28 12.28
C GLU A 283 -9.94 -28.79 11.47
N ARG A 284 -9.07 -27.97 12.06
CA ARG A 284 -7.80 -27.54 11.45
C ARG A 284 -6.91 -28.75 11.15
N ALA A 285 -6.71 -29.64 12.12
CA ALA A 285 -5.88 -30.84 11.93
C ALA A 285 -6.46 -31.76 10.85
N ARG A 286 -7.79 -31.93 10.83
CA ARG A 286 -8.49 -32.67 9.76
C ARG A 286 -8.29 -32.01 8.40
N PHE A 287 -8.44 -30.69 8.32
CA PHE A 287 -8.28 -29.92 7.09
C PHE A 287 -6.85 -29.97 6.54
N GLU A 288 -5.85 -29.78 7.40
CA GLU A 288 -4.42 -29.83 7.03
C GLU A 288 -3.96 -31.24 6.60
N ALA A 289 -4.69 -32.29 7.00
CA ALA A 289 -4.43 -33.67 6.58
C ALA A 289 -5.00 -34.02 5.19
N LEU A 290 -5.88 -33.20 4.62
CA LEU A 290 -6.48 -33.47 3.31
C LEU A 290 -5.47 -33.29 2.18
N THR A 291 -5.48 -34.24 1.26
CA THR A 291 -4.78 -34.12 -0.01
C THR A 291 -5.55 -33.23 -0.99
N VAL A 292 -4.83 -32.62 -1.94
CA VAL A 292 -5.47 -31.86 -3.04
C VAL A 292 -6.47 -32.74 -3.80
N GLY A 293 -6.14 -34.02 -4.01
CA GLY A 293 -7.03 -34.96 -4.68
C GLY A 293 -8.33 -35.24 -3.93
N GLU A 294 -8.30 -35.24 -2.59
CA GLU A 294 -9.51 -35.35 -1.77
C GLU A 294 -10.35 -34.08 -1.86
N LEU A 295 -9.75 -32.90 -1.72
CA LEU A 295 -10.46 -31.62 -1.86
C LEU A 295 -11.15 -31.46 -3.22
N LEU A 296 -10.51 -31.90 -4.31
CA LEU A 296 -11.07 -31.84 -5.67
C LEU A 296 -12.29 -32.76 -5.85
N ARG A 297 -12.45 -33.81 -5.04
CA ARG A 297 -13.60 -34.72 -5.10
C ARG A 297 -14.78 -34.25 -4.26
N GLU A 298 -14.57 -33.30 -3.36
CA GLU A 298 -15.60 -32.79 -2.47
C GLU A 298 -16.45 -31.74 -3.20
N PRO A 299 -17.76 -32.00 -3.43
CA PRO A 299 -18.61 -31.05 -4.12
C PRO A 299 -18.83 -29.80 -3.26
N PRO A 300 -18.99 -28.60 -3.85
CA PRO A 300 -19.40 -27.42 -3.10
C PRO A 300 -20.64 -27.72 -2.25
N GLN A 301 -20.68 -27.23 -1.01
CA GLN A 301 -21.76 -27.51 -0.05
C GLN A 301 -21.89 -28.99 0.36
N GLY A 302 -20.94 -29.85 0.01
CA GLY A 302 -20.88 -31.23 0.48
C GLY A 302 -20.64 -31.35 1.98
N PRO A 303 -20.63 -32.58 2.55
CA PRO A 303 -20.50 -32.80 3.98
C PRO A 303 -19.23 -32.18 4.58
N LEU A 304 -18.07 -32.34 3.92
CA LEU A 304 -16.83 -31.73 4.38
C LEU A 304 -16.95 -30.20 4.46
N TRP A 305 -17.43 -29.57 3.39
CA TRP A 305 -17.55 -28.11 3.34
C TRP A 305 -18.61 -27.59 4.31
N SER A 306 -19.69 -28.33 4.52
CA SER A 306 -20.72 -27.99 5.50
C SER A 306 -20.15 -27.99 6.91
N ASP A 307 -19.33 -28.99 7.26
CA ASP A 307 -18.63 -29.04 8.55
C ASP A 307 -17.65 -27.86 8.71
N LEU A 308 -16.75 -27.68 7.73
CA LEU A 308 -15.70 -26.66 7.79
C LEU A 308 -16.25 -25.22 7.79
N VAL A 309 -17.21 -24.93 6.91
CA VAL A 309 -17.83 -23.60 6.77
C VAL A 309 -18.82 -23.33 7.92
N GLY A 310 -19.50 -24.37 8.40
CA GLY A 310 -20.41 -24.27 9.55
C GLY A 310 -19.72 -23.83 10.84
N GLY A 311 -18.43 -24.16 10.99
CA GLY A 311 -17.61 -23.76 12.14
C GLY A 311 -17.01 -22.35 12.08
N LEU A 312 -17.15 -21.63 10.95
CA LEU A 312 -16.57 -20.29 10.81
C LEU A 312 -17.41 -19.23 11.54
N ASP A 313 -16.77 -18.13 11.94
CA ASP A 313 -17.51 -16.93 12.36
C ASP A 313 -17.93 -16.06 11.15
N ASP A 314 -18.80 -15.08 11.38
CA ASP A 314 -19.31 -14.20 10.31
C ASP A 314 -18.21 -13.38 9.64
N SER A 315 -17.22 -12.92 10.41
CA SER A 315 -16.08 -12.17 9.88
C SER A 315 -15.29 -13.01 8.87
N THR A 316 -15.06 -14.27 9.19
CA THR A 316 -14.34 -15.22 8.34
C THR A 316 -15.14 -15.60 7.11
N ARG A 317 -16.44 -15.85 7.27
CA ARG A 317 -17.35 -16.08 6.14
C ARG A 317 -17.34 -14.91 5.16
N SER A 318 -17.46 -13.68 5.66
CA SER A 318 -17.44 -12.48 4.81
C SER A 318 -16.08 -12.27 4.13
N MET A 319 -14.98 -12.58 4.82
CA MET A 319 -13.62 -12.48 4.26
C MET A 319 -13.41 -13.42 3.07
N LEU A 320 -13.87 -14.67 3.21
CA LEU A 320 -13.65 -15.76 2.25
C LEU A 320 -14.82 -15.96 1.27
N ALA A 321 -15.81 -15.06 1.28
CA ALA A 321 -16.98 -15.18 0.44
C ALA A 321 -16.60 -15.19 -1.05
N CYS A 322 -17.10 -16.17 -1.80
CA CYS A 322 -16.98 -16.20 -3.26
C CYS A 322 -18.09 -15.42 -3.98
N GLY A 323 -19.01 -14.81 -3.24
CA GLY A 323 -20.10 -14.00 -3.75
C GLY A 323 -20.88 -13.32 -2.63
N ASN A 324 -21.63 -12.27 -2.97
CA ASN A 324 -22.47 -11.52 -2.03
C ASN A 324 -23.86 -11.31 -2.64
N CYS A 325 -24.89 -11.30 -1.80
CA CYS A 325 -26.27 -11.03 -2.21
C CYS A 325 -26.77 -9.77 -1.50
N LEU A 326 -27.38 -8.85 -2.23
CA LEU A 326 -28.01 -7.64 -1.71
C LEU A 326 -29.51 -7.65 -2.07
N ILE A 327 -30.35 -7.51 -1.05
CA ILE A 327 -31.78 -7.23 -1.21
C ILE A 327 -32.01 -5.82 -0.63
N ALA A 328 -32.47 -4.89 -1.45
CA ALA A 328 -32.66 -3.50 -1.06
C ALA A 328 -34.05 -3.01 -1.46
N THR A 329 -34.62 -2.12 -0.65
CA THR A 329 -35.86 -1.42 -0.96
C THR A 329 -35.54 0.01 -1.37
N LYS A 330 -36.09 0.46 -2.50
CA LYS A 330 -35.93 1.86 -2.96
C LYS A 330 -36.60 2.79 -1.94
N ALA A 331 -35.89 3.84 -1.52
CA ALA A 331 -36.49 4.90 -0.71
C ALA A 331 -37.66 5.58 -1.45
N LEU A 332 -38.66 6.02 -0.69
CA LEU A 332 -39.89 6.66 -1.21
C LEU A 332 -39.61 7.98 -1.94
#